data_AF-A0A7V5ZDZ8-F1
#
_entry.id   AF-A0A7V5ZDZ8-F1
#
_cell.length_a   1.000
_cell.length_b   1.000
_cell.length_c   1.000
_cell.angle_alpha   90.00
_cell.angle_beta   90.00
_cell.angle_gamma   90.00
#
_symmetry.space_group_name_H-M   'P 1'
#
loop_
_entity.id
_entity.type
_entity.pdbx_description
1 polymer ?
#
loop_
_entity_poly.entity_id
_entity_poly.type
_entity_poly.pdbx_seq_one_letter_code
_entity_poly.pdbx_strand_id
1 'polypeptide(L)'
;MEQQLGLRGVPQRVGDARGIRRGQTGVSGQVWRPRCASRGAGGRSFGTQGRWDDPIASLQVLVEIPPGGSAEVAFVLGAADGEEQALALVEKYRHLPAVHEALEEVQRFWQQTLSGLQIQTPDDAVNVMGNGWLAYQAISCRLWARTAYYQTGGAYGYRDQLQDSLVWLLLGQPEHTLQQIRLHAAHQHADGTVLHWWHPLAEQGLPSYYSDDLLWLPFVTWYYLQETGDFACLQEEIPFSDGGSASLLEHCLRAFDRALSRRSARGLPLILQADWNDGLNAVGVGGKGESVWMAHFLHFLLV
;
A
#
# COMPACT_ATOMS: atom_id res chain seq x y z
N MET A 1 11.66 -24.59 -23.58
CA MET A 1 12.98 -24.16 -23.07
C MET A 1 12.87 -24.14 -21.55
N GLU A 2 13.69 -24.94 -20.89
CA GLU A 2 13.62 -25.29 -19.47
C GLU A 2 14.02 -24.12 -18.57
N GLN A 3 13.37 -24.00 -17.41
CA GLN A 3 14.03 -23.45 -16.22
C GLN A 3 13.68 -24.33 -15.02
N GLN A 4 14.65 -25.18 -14.67
CA GLN A 4 14.74 -25.80 -13.36
C GLN A 4 15.12 -24.70 -12.36
N LEU A 5 14.19 -24.28 -11.49
CA LEU A 5 14.54 -23.50 -10.30
C LEU A 5 15.28 -24.42 -9.32
N GLY A 6 16.59 -24.55 -9.52
CA GLY A 6 17.49 -25.15 -8.55
C GLY A 6 17.92 -24.08 -7.55
N LEU A 7 17.61 -24.27 -6.27
CA LEU A 7 18.15 -23.46 -5.19
C LEU A 7 19.68 -23.57 -5.20
N ARG A 8 20.35 -22.44 -5.45
CA ARG A 8 21.81 -22.29 -5.40
C ARG A 8 22.13 -21.27 -4.33
N GLY A 9 23.06 -21.56 -3.43
CA GLY A 9 23.58 -20.56 -2.47
C GLY A 9 23.45 -20.89 -0.99
N VAL A 10 23.73 -22.12 -0.54
CA VAL A 10 23.69 -22.45 0.90
C VAL A 10 25.11 -22.70 1.43
N PRO A 11 25.57 -22.04 2.51
CA PRO A 11 26.91 -22.26 3.06
C PRO A 11 27.06 -23.58 3.83
N GLN A 12 25.96 -24.16 4.34
CA GLN A 12 25.89 -25.50 4.90
C GLN A 12 24.94 -26.39 4.06
N ARG A 13 25.16 -27.71 4.04
CA ARG A 13 24.32 -28.62 3.24
C ARG A 13 22.85 -28.53 3.68
N VAL A 14 21.99 -27.96 2.84
CA VAL A 14 20.54 -28.20 2.94
C VAL A 14 20.29 -29.68 2.69
N GLY A 15 19.59 -30.34 3.61
CA GLY A 15 19.35 -31.77 3.53
C GLY A 15 18.44 -32.17 2.37
N ASP A 16 17.45 -31.33 2.06
CA ASP A 16 16.59 -31.42 0.88
C ASP A 16 15.75 -30.13 0.77
N ALA A 17 15.50 -29.64 -0.44
CA ALA A 17 14.71 -28.43 -0.68
C ALA A 17 14.07 -28.47 -2.05
N ARG A 18 12.80 -28.89 -2.08
CA ARG A 18 11.81 -28.74 -3.16
C ARG A 18 10.52 -29.44 -2.70
N GLY A 19 9.36 -28.79 -2.88
CA GLY A 19 8.09 -29.35 -2.44
C GLY A 19 6.90 -28.94 -3.30
N ILE A 20 6.03 -29.90 -3.61
CA ILE A 20 4.63 -29.61 -3.92
C ILE A 20 3.82 -29.73 -2.63
N ARG A 21 2.75 -28.94 -2.47
CA ARG A 21 1.97 -28.91 -1.21
C ARG A 21 1.54 -30.30 -0.77
N ARG A 22 1.01 -31.11 -1.68
CA ARG A 22 0.63 -32.51 -1.39
C ARG A 22 1.82 -33.40 -1.03
N GLY A 23 3.00 -33.15 -1.58
CA GLY A 23 4.23 -33.89 -1.27
C GLY A 23 4.71 -33.67 0.17
N GLN A 24 4.57 -32.46 0.70
CA GLN A 24 5.00 -32.12 2.06
C GLN A 24 3.91 -32.38 3.12
N THR A 25 2.66 -32.11 2.79
CA THR A 25 1.52 -32.28 3.73
C THR A 25 0.95 -33.70 3.69
N GLY A 26 0.96 -34.36 2.53
CA GLY A 26 0.22 -35.60 2.26
C GLY A 26 -1.15 -35.33 1.65
N VAL A 27 -1.79 -36.36 1.07
CA VAL A 27 -3.07 -36.25 0.32
C VAL A 27 -4.21 -35.60 1.11
N SER A 28 -4.20 -35.72 2.44
CA SER A 28 -5.15 -35.10 3.39
C SER A 28 -4.46 -34.26 4.47
N GLY A 29 -3.22 -33.84 4.22
CA GLY A 29 -2.40 -33.15 5.19
C GLY A 29 -2.80 -31.70 5.43
N GLN A 30 -2.62 -31.25 6.67
CA GLN A 30 -2.83 -29.86 7.07
C GLN A 30 -1.50 -29.12 7.14
N VAL A 31 -1.48 -27.84 6.78
CA VAL A 31 -0.24 -27.02 6.76
C VAL A 31 0.38 -26.87 8.15
N TRP A 32 -0.45 -26.86 9.21
CA TRP A 32 -0.01 -26.79 10.61
C TRP A 32 0.42 -28.14 11.21
N ARG A 33 0.27 -29.25 10.47
CA ARG A 33 0.81 -30.59 10.82
C ARG A 33 1.33 -31.31 9.56
N PRO A 34 2.36 -30.78 8.91
CA PRO A 34 2.83 -31.36 7.66
C PRO A 34 3.53 -32.69 7.93
N ARG A 35 3.30 -33.67 7.04
CA ARG A 35 3.84 -35.03 7.17
C ARG A 35 5.38 -35.05 7.22
N CYS A 36 6.05 -34.11 6.57
CA CYS A 36 7.51 -33.99 6.62
C CYS A 36 8.04 -33.63 8.02
N ALA A 37 7.32 -32.81 8.79
CA ALA A 37 7.71 -32.40 10.14
C ALA A 37 7.29 -33.42 11.22
N SER A 38 6.24 -34.21 10.98
CA SER A 38 5.67 -35.12 11.98
C SER A 38 6.48 -36.41 12.20
N ARG A 39 7.60 -36.61 11.49
CA ARG A 39 8.46 -37.81 11.59
C ARG A 39 9.72 -37.61 12.45
N GLY A 40 9.82 -36.50 13.20
CA GLY A 40 10.95 -36.21 14.09
C GLY A 40 12.28 -36.08 13.34
N ALA A 41 13.42 -36.37 14.00
CA ALA A 41 14.77 -36.25 13.45
C ALA A 41 15.04 -37.11 12.18
N GLY A 42 14.15 -38.05 11.83
CA GLY A 42 14.20 -38.84 10.59
C GLY A 42 13.27 -38.35 9.47
N GLY A 43 12.47 -37.31 9.72
CA GLY A 43 11.64 -36.67 8.70
C GLY A 43 12.53 -35.90 7.73
N ARG A 44 12.56 -36.33 6.47
CA ARG A 44 13.21 -35.56 5.39
C ARG A 44 12.14 -34.74 4.69
N SER A 45 12.47 -33.51 4.31
CA SER A 45 11.72 -32.87 3.21
C SER A 45 11.78 -33.86 2.04
N PHE A 46 10.63 -34.23 1.51
CA PHE A 46 10.58 -35.10 0.33
C PHE A 46 10.93 -34.17 -0.83
N GLY A 47 12.11 -34.26 -1.44
CA GLY A 47 12.58 -33.48 -2.59
C GLY A 47 11.68 -33.58 -3.82
N THR A 48 10.45 -33.17 -3.64
CA THR A 48 9.30 -33.38 -4.50
C THR A 48 9.16 -32.17 -5.38
N GLN A 49 9.07 -32.44 -6.68
CA GLN A 49 8.86 -31.44 -7.70
C GLN A 49 7.60 -31.84 -8.46
N GLY A 50 6.82 -30.86 -8.87
CA GLY A 50 5.61 -31.12 -9.64
C GLY A 50 5.12 -29.85 -10.30
N ARG A 51 4.46 -30.04 -11.43
CA ARG A 51 3.65 -29.02 -12.10
C ARG A 51 2.19 -29.27 -11.70
N TRP A 52 1.38 -28.21 -11.70
CA TRP A 52 -0.09 -28.31 -11.53
C TRP A 52 -0.61 -28.61 -10.11
N ASP A 53 0.21 -28.35 -9.07
CA ASP A 53 -0.20 -28.38 -7.66
C ASP A 53 0.10 -27.01 -7.02
N ASP A 54 -0.42 -26.77 -5.81
CA ASP A 54 -0.12 -25.55 -5.06
C ASP A 54 1.39 -25.49 -4.76
N PRO A 55 2.12 -24.46 -5.23
CA PRO A 55 3.55 -24.36 -5.02
C PRO A 55 3.85 -24.00 -3.56
N ILE A 56 4.79 -24.71 -2.94
CA ILE A 56 5.36 -24.36 -1.64
C ILE A 56 6.88 -24.53 -1.68
N ALA A 57 7.59 -23.76 -0.85
CA ALA A 57 8.99 -24.01 -0.57
C ALA A 57 9.14 -24.60 0.84
N SER A 58 9.83 -25.73 0.96
CA SER A 58 10.17 -26.35 2.24
C SER A 58 11.69 -26.53 2.28
N LEU A 59 12.31 -25.99 3.32
CA LEU A 59 13.75 -26.01 3.54
C LEU A 59 14.04 -26.74 4.85
N GLN A 60 15.00 -27.67 4.84
CA GLN A 60 15.44 -28.38 6.04
C GLN A 60 16.92 -28.10 6.33
N VAL A 61 17.20 -27.60 7.54
CA VAL A 61 18.54 -27.34 8.05
C VAL A 61 18.72 -28.12 9.36
N LEU A 62 19.82 -28.88 9.45
CA LEU A 62 20.21 -29.56 10.69
C LEU A 62 21.20 -28.65 11.42
N VAL A 63 20.88 -28.33 12.68
CA VAL A 63 21.68 -27.43 13.52
C VAL A 63 21.99 -28.14 14.83
N GLU A 64 23.27 -28.32 15.13
CA GLU A 64 23.73 -28.83 16.42
C GLU A 64 24.03 -27.65 17.34
N ILE A 65 23.33 -27.56 18.47
CA ILE A 65 23.49 -26.48 19.45
C ILE A 65 24.03 -27.10 20.76
N PRO A 66 25.25 -26.75 21.20
CA PRO A 66 25.79 -27.25 22.46
C PRO A 66 25.07 -26.65 23.67
N PRO A 67 25.19 -27.26 24.87
CA PRO A 67 24.64 -26.67 26.10
C PRO A 67 25.13 -25.23 26.31
N GLY A 68 24.19 -24.29 26.43
CA GLY A 68 24.49 -22.85 26.56
C GLY A 68 24.92 -22.14 25.27
N GLY A 69 24.97 -22.85 24.13
CA GLY A 69 25.26 -22.26 22.83
C GLY A 69 24.03 -21.68 22.12
N SER A 70 24.27 -20.97 21.03
CA SER A 70 23.25 -20.46 20.13
C SER A 70 23.69 -20.67 18.67
N ALA A 71 22.72 -20.75 17.77
CA ALA A 71 22.96 -20.80 16.34
C ALA A 71 21.95 -19.89 15.63
N GLU A 72 22.40 -19.22 14.57
CA GLU A 72 21.58 -18.31 13.78
C GLU A 72 21.41 -18.87 12.37
N VAL A 73 20.17 -18.84 11.87
CA VAL A 73 19.80 -19.29 10.53
C VAL A 73 18.91 -18.25 9.90
N ALA A 74 19.31 -17.75 8.73
CA ALA A 74 18.51 -16.83 7.93
C ALA A 74 17.80 -17.58 6.80
N PHE A 75 16.51 -17.28 6.60
CA PHE A 75 15.73 -17.74 5.46
C PHE A 75 15.34 -16.52 4.62
N VAL A 76 15.58 -16.61 3.31
CA VAL A 76 15.34 -15.50 2.38
C VAL A 76 14.25 -15.90 1.40
N LEU A 77 13.21 -15.08 1.34
CA LEU A 77 12.19 -15.11 0.30
C LEU A 77 12.31 -13.82 -0.51
N GLY A 78 12.41 -13.93 -1.83
CA GLY A 78 12.57 -12.79 -2.72
C GLY A 78 11.84 -12.97 -4.04
N ALA A 79 11.67 -11.87 -4.76
CA ALA A 79 11.17 -11.81 -6.12
C ALA A 79 12.18 -11.04 -6.98
N ALA A 80 12.30 -11.40 -8.25
CA ALA A 80 13.22 -10.80 -9.21
C ALA A 80 12.64 -10.89 -10.62
N ASP A 81 13.02 -9.97 -11.50
CA ASP A 81 12.55 -9.92 -12.89
C ASP A 81 13.18 -11.02 -13.77
N GLY A 82 14.26 -11.64 -13.29
CA GLY A 82 14.97 -12.70 -13.99
C GLY A 82 15.88 -13.53 -13.11
N GLU A 83 16.33 -14.66 -13.66
CA GLU A 83 17.16 -15.65 -12.95
C GLU A 83 18.50 -15.07 -12.47
N GLU A 84 19.17 -14.26 -13.29
CA GLU A 84 20.45 -13.65 -12.94
C GLU A 84 20.34 -12.75 -11.70
N GLN A 85 19.32 -11.88 -11.66
CA GLN A 85 19.05 -11.02 -10.51
C GLN A 85 18.65 -11.84 -9.28
N ALA A 86 17.86 -12.90 -9.45
CA ALA A 86 17.52 -13.82 -8.36
C ALA A 86 18.77 -14.47 -7.75
N LEU A 87 19.70 -14.94 -8.58
CA LEU A 87 20.95 -15.54 -8.11
C LEU A 87 21.85 -14.53 -7.41
N ALA A 88 21.90 -13.29 -7.90
CA ALA A 88 22.64 -12.21 -7.25
C ALA A 88 22.09 -11.90 -5.85
N LEU A 89 20.75 -11.86 -5.69
CA LEU A 89 20.12 -11.68 -4.38
C LEU A 89 20.42 -12.83 -3.43
N VAL A 90 20.40 -14.08 -3.93
CA VAL A 90 20.73 -15.24 -3.10
C VAL A 90 22.18 -15.20 -2.65
N GLU A 91 23.12 -14.86 -3.54
CA GLU A 91 24.54 -14.80 -3.16
C GLU A 91 24.81 -13.66 -2.17
N LYS A 92 24.16 -12.49 -2.32
CA LYS A 92 24.24 -11.39 -1.35
C LYS A 92 23.80 -11.84 0.05
N TYR A 93 22.59 -12.39 0.16
CA TYR A 93 21.99 -12.73 1.46
C TYR A 93 22.35 -14.13 1.98
N ARG A 94 23.31 -14.81 1.33
CA ARG A 94 23.89 -16.07 1.79
C ARG A 94 24.68 -15.94 3.10
N HIS A 95 25.14 -14.73 3.39
CA HIS A 95 26.02 -14.43 4.53
C HIS A 95 25.25 -13.64 5.59
N LEU A 96 25.30 -14.10 6.85
CA LEU A 96 24.63 -13.44 7.97
C LEU A 96 24.96 -11.94 8.12
N PRO A 97 26.22 -11.48 7.91
CA PRO A 97 26.51 -10.04 7.97
C PRO A 97 25.65 -9.20 7.01
N ALA A 98 25.35 -9.70 5.80
CA ALA A 98 24.50 -8.98 4.85
C ALA A 98 23.02 -8.97 5.28
N VAL A 99 22.57 -9.97 6.05
CA VAL A 99 21.23 -10.02 6.62
C VAL A 99 21.11 -9.05 7.80
N HIS A 100 22.13 -8.97 8.65
CA HIS A 100 22.20 -8.00 9.74
C HIS A 100 22.24 -6.57 9.22
N GLU A 101 23.07 -6.30 8.23
CA GLU A 101 23.13 -4.99 7.56
C GLU A 101 21.77 -4.60 6.98
N ALA A 102 21.07 -5.51 6.31
CA ALA A 102 19.72 -5.24 5.79
C ALA A 102 18.69 -4.94 6.89
N LEU A 103 18.79 -5.60 8.06
CA LEU A 103 17.92 -5.30 9.20
C LEU A 103 18.22 -3.90 9.76
N GLU A 104 19.50 -3.56 9.91
CA GLU A 104 19.93 -2.23 10.36
C GLU A 104 19.48 -1.12 9.39
N GLU A 105 19.57 -1.38 8.08
CA GLU A 105 19.08 -0.46 7.04
C GLU A 105 17.58 -0.19 7.19
N VAL A 106 16.76 -1.22 7.38
CA VAL A 106 15.31 -1.06 7.58
C VAL A 106 14.98 -0.31 8.86
N GLN A 107 15.71 -0.59 9.95
CA GLN A 107 15.54 0.11 11.21
C GLN A 107 15.89 1.60 11.08
N ARG A 108 17.03 1.90 10.45
CA ARG A 108 17.48 3.27 10.21
C ARG A 108 16.51 4.02 9.30
N PHE A 109 16.03 3.38 8.24
CA PHE A 109 15.03 3.93 7.34
C PHE A 109 13.78 4.37 8.11
N TRP A 110 13.19 3.49 8.93
CA TRP A 110 11.99 3.85 9.68
C TRP A 110 12.24 4.90 10.77
N GLN A 111 13.39 4.85 11.44
CA GLN A 111 13.78 5.90 12.39
C GLN A 111 13.86 7.27 11.72
N GLN A 112 14.48 7.35 10.53
CA GLN A 112 14.59 8.59 9.76
C GLN A 112 13.22 9.06 9.27
N THR A 113 12.46 8.18 8.61
CA THR A 113 11.15 8.49 8.02
C THR A 113 10.16 9.04 9.05
N LEU A 114 10.15 8.49 10.28
CA LEU A 114 9.15 8.84 11.31
C LEU A 114 9.62 9.94 12.28
N SER A 115 10.84 10.46 12.12
CA SER A 115 11.43 11.40 13.07
C SER A 115 10.82 12.80 13.07
N GLY A 116 10.02 13.15 12.05
CA GLY A 116 9.52 14.52 11.84
C GLY A 116 8.53 15.03 12.89
N LEU A 117 7.81 14.14 13.58
CA LEU A 117 6.89 14.49 14.66
C LEU A 117 7.30 13.81 15.96
N GLN A 118 7.48 14.60 17.02
CA GLN A 118 7.67 14.12 18.39
C GLN A 118 6.81 14.93 19.35
N ILE A 119 5.96 14.24 20.11
CA ILE A 119 5.12 14.81 21.16
C ILE A 119 5.56 14.28 22.53
N GLN A 120 5.37 15.11 23.54
CA GLN A 120 5.53 14.75 24.94
C GLN A 120 4.31 15.22 25.71
N THR A 121 3.52 14.27 26.16
CA THR A 121 2.30 14.48 26.93
C THR A 121 2.38 13.72 28.26
N PRO A 122 1.52 14.02 29.25
CA PRO A 122 1.45 13.24 30.49
C PRO A 122 0.97 11.79 30.32
N ASP A 123 0.45 11.41 29.14
CA ASP A 123 0.00 10.06 28.83
C ASP A 123 1.00 9.34 27.91
N ASP A 124 1.69 8.34 28.45
CA ASP A 124 2.68 7.56 27.71
C ASP A 124 2.09 6.83 26.50
N ALA A 125 0.83 6.40 26.56
CA ALA A 125 0.18 5.72 25.43
C ALA A 125 0.01 6.67 24.24
N VAL A 126 -0.31 7.95 24.50
CA VAL A 126 -0.39 8.98 23.46
C VAL A 126 0.98 9.21 22.84
N ASN A 127 2.04 9.31 23.67
CA ASN A 127 3.41 9.48 23.19
C ASN A 127 3.84 8.30 22.30
N VAL A 128 3.56 7.07 22.70
CA VAL A 128 3.87 5.86 21.93
C VAL A 128 3.16 5.89 20.57
N MET A 129 1.87 6.20 20.53
CA MET A 129 1.10 6.23 19.28
C MET A 129 1.54 7.37 18.36
N GLY A 130 1.73 8.58 18.91
CA GLY A 130 2.06 9.79 18.16
C GLY A 130 3.49 9.82 17.63
N ASN A 131 4.46 9.26 18.35
CA ASN A 131 5.89 9.34 18.00
C ASN A 131 6.36 8.25 17.04
N GLY A 132 5.44 7.51 16.42
CA GLY A 132 5.81 6.55 15.39
C GLY A 132 4.66 5.69 14.87
N TRP A 133 3.89 5.04 15.75
CA TRP A 133 2.98 3.96 15.32
C TRP A 133 1.86 4.42 14.38
N LEU A 134 1.25 5.59 14.61
CA LEU A 134 0.19 6.12 13.74
C LEU A 134 0.72 6.42 12.33
N ALA A 135 1.86 7.10 12.25
CA ALA A 135 2.49 7.42 10.97
C ALA A 135 3.01 6.15 10.26
N TYR A 136 3.62 5.22 11.00
CA TYR A 136 4.04 3.93 10.49
C TYR A 136 2.85 3.16 9.86
N GLN A 137 1.71 3.12 10.53
CA GLN A 137 0.50 2.48 10.03
C GLN A 137 -0.01 3.14 8.75
N ALA A 138 -0.11 4.47 8.73
CA ALA A 138 -0.56 5.21 7.54
C ALA A 138 0.37 4.95 6.34
N ILE A 139 1.68 5.04 6.55
CA ILE A 139 2.65 4.87 5.48
C ILE A 139 2.72 3.41 5.00
N SER A 140 3.00 2.48 5.91
CA SER A 140 3.23 1.08 5.56
C SER A 140 1.98 0.42 5.02
N CYS A 141 0.85 0.55 5.73
CA CYS A 141 -0.37 -0.14 5.37
C CYS A 141 -1.15 0.60 4.29
N ARG A 142 -1.38 1.91 4.48
CA ARG A 142 -2.31 2.65 3.64
C ARG A 142 -1.65 3.15 2.36
N LEU A 143 -0.51 3.81 2.44
CA LEU A 143 0.14 4.40 1.27
C LEU A 143 0.90 3.37 0.42
N TRP A 144 1.72 2.51 1.04
CA TRP A 144 2.54 1.55 0.28
C TRP A 144 1.82 0.24 -0.02
N ALA A 145 1.32 -0.43 1.02
CA ALA A 145 0.61 -1.70 0.84
C ALA A 145 -0.80 -1.50 0.24
N ARG A 146 -1.38 -0.30 0.35
CA ARG A 146 -2.73 0.04 -0.12
C ARG A 146 -3.76 -0.97 0.35
N THR A 147 -3.69 -1.25 1.65
CA THR A 147 -4.50 -2.27 2.30
C THR A 147 -5.01 -1.83 3.66
N ALA A 148 -6.19 -2.30 4.00
CA ALA A 148 -6.84 -2.19 5.30
C ALA A 148 -7.69 -3.45 5.53
N TYR A 149 -8.20 -3.64 6.75
CA TYR A 149 -9.00 -4.83 7.09
C TYR A 149 -10.21 -5.08 6.15
N TYR A 150 -10.75 -4.02 5.55
CA TYR A 150 -11.90 -4.06 4.64
C TYR A 150 -11.53 -3.73 3.18
N GLN A 151 -10.24 -3.52 2.88
CA GLN A 151 -9.75 -3.15 1.55
C GLN A 151 -8.43 -3.87 1.29
N THR A 152 -8.46 -5.03 0.64
CA THR A 152 -7.28 -5.89 0.45
C THR A 152 -6.84 -6.00 -1.00
N GLY A 153 -7.14 -4.99 -1.82
CA GLY A 153 -6.98 -5.03 -3.28
C GLY A 153 -5.67 -4.45 -3.82
N GLY A 154 -4.94 -3.65 -3.03
CA GLY A 154 -3.72 -2.97 -3.49
C GLY A 154 -3.94 -1.88 -4.55
N ALA A 155 -5.19 -1.46 -4.77
CA ALA A 155 -5.56 -0.36 -5.64
C ALA A 155 -5.31 0.99 -4.95
N TYR A 156 -5.02 2.03 -5.73
CA TYR A 156 -5.12 3.40 -5.23
C TYR A 156 -6.59 3.76 -5.09
N GLY A 157 -7.05 4.08 -3.89
CA GLY A 157 -8.34 4.73 -3.67
C GLY A 157 -8.15 6.24 -3.72
N TYR A 158 -8.92 6.94 -4.55
CA TYR A 158 -8.67 8.36 -4.86
C TYR A 158 -8.71 9.23 -3.60
N ARG A 159 -9.80 9.13 -2.86
CA ARG A 159 -10.00 9.79 -1.56
C ARG A 159 -9.01 9.30 -0.50
N ASP A 160 -8.81 7.99 -0.41
CA ASP A 160 -8.05 7.38 0.67
C ASP A 160 -6.59 7.81 0.62
N GLN A 161 -5.96 7.72 -0.56
CA GLN A 161 -4.55 8.04 -0.73
C GLN A 161 -4.27 9.53 -0.60
N LEU A 162 -5.18 10.38 -1.08
CA LEU A 162 -5.09 11.82 -0.84
C LEU A 162 -5.12 12.12 0.67
N GLN A 163 -6.11 11.63 1.42
CA GLN A 163 -6.17 11.84 2.86
C GLN A 163 -4.95 11.27 3.60
N ASP A 164 -4.61 10.02 3.31
CA ASP A 164 -3.50 9.32 3.96
C ASP A 164 -2.15 10.03 3.67
N SER A 165 -2.02 10.72 2.54
CA SER A 165 -0.81 11.48 2.18
C SER A 165 -0.54 12.71 3.05
N LEU A 166 -1.53 13.21 3.81
CA LEU A 166 -1.33 14.33 4.73
C LEU A 166 -0.37 13.98 5.88
N VAL A 167 -0.17 12.70 6.16
CA VAL A 167 0.80 12.24 7.16
C VAL A 167 2.22 12.74 6.85
N TRP A 168 2.56 12.91 5.57
CA TRP A 168 3.88 13.39 5.16
C TRP A 168 4.12 14.85 5.53
N LEU A 169 3.07 15.68 5.55
CA LEU A 169 3.16 17.06 6.02
C LEU A 169 3.58 17.09 7.50
N LEU A 170 2.94 16.25 8.33
CA LEU A 170 3.26 16.13 9.76
C LEU A 170 4.70 15.65 10.01
N LEU A 171 5.27 14.90 9.07
CA LEU A 171 6.62 14.36 9.15
C LEU A 171 7.68 15.28 8.49
N GLY A 172 7.29 16.47 8.03
CA GLY A 172 8.20 17.40 7.38
C GLY A 172 8.75 16.91 6.03
N GLN A 173 8.01 16.05 5.33
CA GLN A 173 8.36 15.47 4.02
C GLN A 173 7.28 15.79 2.97
N PRO A 174 6.95 17.08 2.76
CA PRO A 174 5.77 17.48 1.98
C PRO A 174 5.84 17.09 0.50
N GLU A 175 7.02 16.83 -0.05
CA GLU A 175 7.24 16.33 -1.41
C GLU A 175 6.45 15.06 -1.71
N HIS A 176 6.24 14.19 -0.72
CA HIS A 176 5.44 12.97 -0.89
C HIS A 176 3.94 13.25 -0.99
N THR A 177 3.43 14.27 -0.29
CA THR A 177 2.05 14.76 -0.48
C THR A 177 1.87 15.34 -1.87
N LEU A 178 2.83 16.14 -2.35
CA LEU A 178 2.76 16.72 -3.70
C LEU A 178 2.79 15.64 -4.80
N GLN A 179 3.59 14.58 -4.63
CA GLN A 179 3.58 13.42 -5.53
C GLN A 179 2.19 12.78 -5.61
N GLN A 180 1.49 12.64 -4.48
CA GLN A 180 0.13 12.11 -4.44
C GLN A 180 -0.86 13.05 -5.11
N ILE A 181 -0.78 14.37 -4.86
CA ILE A 181 -1.61 15.37 -5.55
C ILE A 181 -1.47 15.25 -7.07
N ARG A 182 -0.23 15.20 -7.59
CA ARG A 182 0.05 15.06 -9.02
C ARG A 182 -0.51 13.76 -9.59
N LEU A 183 -0.28 12.66 -8.89
CA LEU A 183 -0.79 11.34 -9.29
C LEU A 183 -2.32 11.37 -9.41
N HIS A 184 -3.03 11.97 -8.46
CA HIS A 184 -4.49 12.01 -8.45
C HIS A 184 -5.08 13.01 -9.45
N ALA A 185 -4.41 14.15 -9.66
CA ALA A 185 -4.77 15.07 -10.74
C ALA A 185 -4.67 14.37 -12.11
N ALA A 186 -3.66 13.52 -12.32
CA ALA A 186 -3.50 12.74 -13.55
C ALA A 186 -4.61 11.69 -13.79
N HIS A 187 -5.35 11.32 -12.74
CA HIS A 187 -6.49 10.39 -12.80
C HIS A 187 -7.85 11.12 -12.72
N GLN A 188 -7.85 12.42 -12.97
CA GLN A 188 -9.04 13.22 -13.22
C GLN A 188 -9.33 13.28 -14.71
N HIS A 189 -10.61 13.26 -15.07
CA HIS A 189 -11.12 13.51 -16.40
C HIS A 189 -11.20 15.03 -16.65
N ALA A 190 -11.20 15.43 -17.92
CA ALA A 190 -11.32 16.84 -18.28
C ALA A 190 -12.61 17.51 -17.77
N ASP A 191 -13.69 16.76 -17.49
CA ASP A 191 -14.94 17.30 -16.92
C ASP A 191 -14.96 17.41 -15.39
N GLY A 192 -13.83 17.11 -14.72
CA GLY A 192 -13.68 17.11 -13.27
C GLY A 192 -14.11 15.81 -12.58
N THR A 193 -14.65 14.83 -13.30
CA THR A 193 -14.88 13.47 -12.78
C THR A 193 -13.54 12.80 -12.47
N VAL A 194 -13.47 11.98 -11.43
CA VAL A 194 -12.24 11.26 -11.04
C VAL A 194 -12.50 9.76 -11.05
N LEU A 195 -11.46 8.94 -11.09
CA LEU A 195 -11.60 7.52 -10.78
C LEU A 195 -11.87 7.33 -9.29
N HIS A 196 -12.75 6.42 -8.91
CA HIS A 196 -12.98 6.10 -7.48
C HIS A 196 -11.77 5.35 -6.91
N TRP A 197 -11.24 4.41 -7.70
CA TRP A 197 -9.98 3.71 -7.47
C TRP A 197 -9.39 3.24 -8.80
N TRP A 198 -8.09 2.92 -8.81
CA TRP A 198 -7.43 2.28 -9.96
C TRP A 198 -6.29 1.35 -9.54
N HIS A 199 -5.98 0.37 -10.40
CA HIS A 199 -4.84 -0.53 -10.22
C HIS A 199 -3.62 -0.06 -11.02
N PRO A 200 -2.43 0.06 -10.39
CA PRO A 200 -1.24 0.63 -11.03
C PRO A 200 -0.63 -0.22 -12.17
N LEU A 201 -0.94 -1.52 -12.22
CA LEU A 201 -0.34 -2.39 -13.24
C LEU A 201 -1.09 -2.29 -14.58
N ALA A 202 -2.41 -2.11 -14.50
CA ALA A 202 -3.27 -2.05 -15.68
C ALA A 202 -3.68 -0.61 -16.02
N GLU A 203 -3.46 0.34 -15.10
CA GLU A 203 -3.98 1.71 -15.14
C GLU A 203 -5.47 1.74 -15.47
N GLN A 204 -6.23 0.86 -14.80
CA GLN A 204 -7.66 0.69 -14.96
C GLN A 204 -8.38 1.00 -13.65
N GLY A 205 -9.46 1.77 -13.76
CA GLY A 205 -10.33 2.17 -12.67
C GLY A 205 -11.73 2.51 -13.16
N LEU A 206 -12.64 2.76 -12.22
CA LEU A 206 -14.02 3.14 -12.52
C LEU A 206 -14.22 4.65 -12.27
N PRO A 207 -14.82 5.39 -13.22
CA PRO A 207 -15.26 6.75 -12.97
C PRO A 207 -16.17 6.81 -11.75
N SER A 208 -15.87 7.75 -10.84
CA SER A 208 -16.56 7.87 -9.57
C SER A 208 -17.88 8.62 -9.70
N TYR A 209 -18.90 8.00 -9.12
CA TYR A 209 -20.16 8.65 -8.78
C TYR A 209 -20.30 8.83 -7.27
N TYR A 210 -19.19 8.75 -6.52
CA TYR A 210 -19.14 9.17 -5.14
C TYR A 210 -18.99 10.69 -5.12
N SER A 211 -19.87 11.34 -4.38
CA SER A 211 -20.03 12.79 -4.45
C SER A 211 -18.82 13.54 -3.89
N ASP A 212 -18.04 12.92 -3.01
CA ASP A 212 -16.92 13.54 -2.28
C ASP A 212 -15.55 13.36 -2.92
N ASP A 213 -15.30 12.24 -3.62
CA ASP A 213 -13.99 11.84 -4.12
C ASP A 213 -13.18 12.99 -4.75
N LEU A 214 -13.82 13.73 -5.65
CA LEU A 214 -13.18 14.79 -6.43
C LEU A 214 -12.72 15.98 -5.58
N LEU A 215 -13.37 16.25 -4.44
CA LEU A 215 -13.04 17.40 -3.57
C LEU A 215 -11.86 17.13 -2.64
N TRP A 216 -11.41 15.88 -2.54
CA TRP A 216 -10.19 15.55 -1.78
C TRP A 216 -8.94 16.11 -2.46
N LEU A 217 -8.94 16.30 -3.78
CA LEU A 217 -7.81 16.92 -4.50
C LEU A 217 -7.58 18.38 -4.06
N PRO A 218 -8.57 19.30 -4.13
CA PRO A 218 -8.41 20.65 -3.62
C PRO A 218 -8.19 20.70 -2.10
N PHE A 219 -8.81 19.80 -1.32
CA PHE A 219 -8.59 19.73 0.13
C PHE A 219 -7.12 19.49 0.48
N VAL A 220 -6.51 18.46 -0.10
CA VAL A 220 -5.11 18.12 0.19
C VAL A 220 -4.15 19.15 -0.39
N THR A 221 -4.46 19.69 -1.58
CA THR A 221 -3.69 20.78 -2.18
C THR A 221 -3.68 22.01 -1.27
N TRP A 222 -4.81 22.36 -0.65
CA TRP A 222 -4.87 23.46 0.31
C TRP A 222 -3.93 23.24 1.51
N TYR A 223 -3.98 22.08 2.16
CA TYR A 223 -3.09 21.78 3.28
C TYR A 223 -1.61 21.77 2.88
N TYR A 224 -1.30 21.24 1.70
CA TYR A 224 0.06 21.29 1.15
C TYR A 224 0.55 22.74 0.99
N LEU A 225 -0.28 23.63 0.43
CA LEU A 225 0.05 25.04 0.27
C LEU A 225 0.19 25.76 1.61
N GLN A 226 -0.66 25.46 2.58
CA GLN A 226 -0.56 26.05 3.93
C GLN A 226 0.73 25.65 4.63
N GLU A 227 1.15 24.39 4.49
CA GLU A 227 2.38 23.89 5.12
C GLU A 227 3.64 24.42 4.43
N THR A 228 3.64 24.49 3.09
CA THR A 228 4.87 24.74 2.32
C THR A 228 5.01 26.14 1.75
N GLY A 229 3.89 26.83 1.48
CA GLY A 229 3.86 28.07 0.70
C GLY A 229 4.25 27.88 -0.78
N ASP A 230 4.32 26.64 -1.31
CA ASP A 230 4.69 26.39 -2.70
C ASP A 230 3.52 26.63 -3.67
N PHE A 231 3.21 27.90 -3.92
CA PHE A 231 2.18 28.27 -4.90
C PHE A 231 2.60 28.02 -6.35
N ALA A 232 3.88 27.74 -6.63
CA ALA A 232 4.33 27.46 -7.99
C ALA A 232 3.75 26.14 -8.50
N CYS A 233 3.50 25.17 -7.61
CA CYS A 233 2.93 23.87 -7.96
C CYS A 233 1.55 24.00 -8.64
N LEU A 234 0.80 25.07 -8.35
CA LEU A 234 -0.52 25.32 -8.94
C LEU A 234 -0.46 25.58 -10.45
N GLN A 235 0.70 25.96 -10.99
CA GLN A 235 0.91 26.21 -12.42
C GLN A 235 1.45 24.99 -13.17
N GLU A 236 1.69 23.88 -12.49
CA GLU A 236 2.17 22.66 -13.13
C GLU A 236 1.11 22.07 -14.04
N GLU A 237 1.46 21.87 -15.32
CA GLU A 237 0.62 21.20 -16.31
C GLU A 237 0.59 19.70 -16.06
N ILE A 238 -0.60 19.17 -15.79
CA ILE A 238 -0.85 17.75 -15.50
C ILE A 238 -1.86 17.24 -16.55
N PRO A 239 -1.65 16.05 -17.13
CA PRO A 239 -2.58 15.48 -18.10
C PRO A 239 -3.88 15.01 -17.42
N PHE A 240 -4.99 14.99 -18.15
CA PHE A 240 -6.19 14.27 -17.74
C PHE A 240 -6.12 12.81 -18.20
N SER A 241 -6.80 11.89 -17.50
CA SER A 241 -6.82 10.47 -17.87
C SER A 241 -7.62 10.17 -19.14
N ASP A 242 -8.51 11.08 -19.56
CA ASP A 242 -9.29 10.99 -20.80
C ASP A 242 -8.76 11.90 -21.92
N GLY A 243 -7.61 12.56 -21.70
CA GLY A 243 -6.88 13.34 -22.70
C GLY A 243 -6.89 14.86 -22.48
N GLY A 244 -5.85 15.52 -23.01
CA GLY A 244 -5.57 16.93 -22.74
C GLY A 244 -4.78 17.13 -21.44
N SER A 245 -4.48 18.38 -21.10
CA SER A 245 -3.83 18.78 -19.85
C SER A 245 -4.37 20.10 -19.36
N ALA A 246 -4.15 20.39 -18.07
CA ALA A 246 -4.31 21.71 -17.52
C ALA A 246 -3.41 21.91 -16.29
N SER A 247 -3.35 23.13 -15.79
CA SER A 247 -2.65 23.42 -14.56
C SER A 247 -3.31 22.74 -13.35
N LEU A 248 -2.54 22.41 -12.32
CA LEU A 248 -3.07 21.84 -11.08
C LEU A 248 -4.19 22.73 -10.47
N LEU A 249 -4.09 24.05 -10.61
CA LEU A 249 -5.16 24.96 -10.24
C LEU A 249 -6.46 24.66 -10.99
N GLU A 250 -6.39 24.50 -12.31
CA GLU A 250 -7.55 24.18 -13.14
C GLU A 250 -8.14 22.81 -12.80
N HIS A 251 -7.31 21.80 -12.48
CA HIS A 251 -7.79 20.52 -11.95
C HIS A 251 -8.63 20.69 -10.66
N CYS A 252 -8.15 21.52 -9.73
CA CYS A 252 -8.87 21.86 -8.49
C CYS A 252 -10.18 22.62 -8.77
N LEU A 253 -10.16 23.60 -9.67
CA LEU A 253 -11.36 24.37 -10.04
C LEU A 253 -12.42 23.50 -10.71
N ARG A 254 -12.02 22.60 -11.61
CA ARG A 254 -12.94 21.64 -12.24
C ARG A 254 -13.57 20.68 -11.25
N ALA A 255 -12.85 20.31 -10.19
CA ALA A 255 -13.45 19.55 -9.10
C ALA A 255 -14.57 20.37 -8.43
N PHE A 256 -14.33 21.63 -8.08
CA PHE A 256 -15.38 22.50 -7.53
C PHE A 256 -16.56 22.68 -8.49
N ASP A 257 -16.32 22.99 -9.76
CA ASP A 257 -17.37 23.16 -10.76
C ASP A 257 -18.23 21.89 -10.89
N ARG A 258 -17.58 20.73 -10.90
CA ARG A 258 -18.25 19.44 -10.97
C ARG A 258 -19.11 19.19 -9.73
N ALA A 259 -18.59 19.39 -8.53
CA ALA A 259 -19.38 19.25 -7.29
C ALA A 259 -20.56 20.23 -7.26
N LEU A 260 -20.34 21.51 -7.60
CA LEU A 260 -21.37 22.54 -7.59
C LEU A 260 -22.45 22.31 -8.65
N SER A 261 -22.12 21.65 -9.77
CA SER A 261 -23.11 21.27 -10.79
C SER A 261 -24.09 20.19 -10.30
N ARG A 262 -23.71 19.40 -9.28
CA ARG A 262 -24.45 18.23 -8.79
C ARG A 262 -25.33 18.58 -7.60
N ARG A 263 -26.25 19.53 -7.79
CA ARG A 263 -27.20 19.96 -6.74
C ARG A 263 -28.62 19.55 -7.07
N SER A 264 -29.40 19.29 -6.03
CA SER A 264 -30.84 19.11 -6.15
C SER A 264 -31.57 20.42 -6.42
N ALA A 265 -32.87 20.34 -6.68
CA ALA A 265 -33.75 21.52 -6.76
C ALA A 265 -33.81 22.35 -5.46
N ARG A 266 -33.44 21.76 -4.30
CA ARG A 266 -33.33 22.48 -3.02
C ARG A 266 -31.98 23.19 -2.85
N GLY A 267 -31.05 22.99 -3.78
CA GLY A 267 -29.71 23.57 -3.73
C GLY A 267 -28.70 22.79 -2.89
N LEU A 268 -29.06 21.61 -2.35
CA LEU A 268 -28.12 20.75 -1.63
C LEU A 268 -27.35 19.83 -2.58
N PRO A 269 -26.09 19.47 -2.25
CA PRO A 269 -25.33 18.49 -3.04
C PRO A 269 -26.06 17.15 -3.09
N LEU A 270 -26.14 16.56 -4.28
CA LEU A 270 -26.62 15.20 -4.47
C LEU A 270 -25.59 14.22 -3.92
N ILE A 271 -26.05 13.21 -3.19
CA ILE A 271 -25.17 12.16 -2.66
C ILE A 271 -24.69 11.19 -3.77
N LEU A 272 -25.40 11.16 -4.91
CA LEU A 272 -25.09 10.28 -6.04
C LEU A 272 -25.04 8.80 -5.64
N GLN A 273 -23.92 8.11 -5.81
CA GLN A 273 -23.77 6.73 -5.37
C GLN A 273 -23.60 6.69 -3.85
N ALA A 274 -22.64 7.44 -3.30
CA ALA A 274 -22.44 7.66 -1.87
C ALA A 274 -21.60 8.94 -1.67
N ASP A 275 -21.35 9.32 -0.42
CA ASP A 275 -20.35 10.33 -0.05
C ASP A 275 -19.19 9.65 0.70
N TRP A 276 -18.60 10.32 1.69
CA TRP A 276 -17.58 9.73 2.57
C TRP A 276 -18.03 8.42 3.21
N ASN A 277 -19.33 8.27 3.48
CA ASN A 277 -19.90 7.03 4.00
C ASN A 277 -20.35 6.12 2.86
N ASP A 278 -19.48 5.20 2.46
CA ASP A 278 -19.75 4.19 1.42
C ASP A 278 -20.98 3.32 1.72
N GLY A 279 -21.38 3.20 2.99
CA GLY A 279 -22.56 2.45 3.41
C GLY A 279 -23.89 3.12 3.03
N LEU A 280 -23.88 4.42 2.71
CA LEU A 280 -25.05 5.16 2.20
C LEU A 280 -25.20 4.99 0.69
N ASN A 281 -24.95 3.79 0.16
CA ASN A 281 -24.90 3.54 -1.28
C ASN A 281 -26.26 3.33 -1.98
N ALA A 282 -27.36 3.36 -1.23
CA ALA A 282 -28.72 3.15 -1.75
C ALA A 282 -29.60 4.41 -1.67
N VAL A 283 -29.17 5.46 -0.98
CA VAL A 283 -30.02 6.64 -0.72
C VAL A 283 -30.05 7.64 -1.87
N GLY A 284 -29.07 7.58 -2.78
CA GLY A 284 -29.02 8.45 -3.97
C GLY A 284 -29.64 7.85 -5.23
N VAL A 285 -30.20 6.64 -5.15
CA VAL A 285 -30.86 5.96 -6.28
C VAL A 285 -31.93 6.87 -6.90
N GLY A 286 -31.87 7.01 -8.23
CA GLY A 286 -32.76 7.89 -8.98
C GLY A 286 -32.42 9.38 -8.89
N GLY A 287 -31.24 9.75 -8.37
CA GLY A 287 -30.73 11.13 -8.33
C GLY A 287 -31.47 12.04 -7.37
N LYS A 288 -32.05 11.48 -6.30
CA LYS A 288 -32.90 12.23 -5.35
C LYS A 288 -32.27 12.42 -3.97
N GLY A 289 -31.33 11.57 -3.60
CA GLY A 289 -30.62 11.66 -2.33
C GLY A 289 -29.71 12.87 -2.29
N GLU A 290 -29.65 13.52 -1.14
CA GLU A 290 -28.81 14.67 -0.86
C GLU A 290 -27.87 14.34 0.28
N SER A 291 -26.65 14.89 0.24
CA SER A 291 -25.69 14.77 1.34
C SER A 291 -25.51 16.11 2.03
N VAL A 292 -25.93 16.17 3.29
CA VAL A 292 -25.64 17.31 4.18
C VAL A 292 -24.17 17.33 4.57
N TRP A 293 -23.53 16.17 4.69
CA TRP A 293 -22.10 16.08 4.94
C TRP A 293 -21.30 16.74 3.80
N MET A 294 -21.67 16.46 2.54
CA MET A 294 -21.10 17.14 1.38
C MET A 294 -21.35 18.65 1.39
N ALA A 295 -22.49 19.11 1.88
CA ALA A 295 -22.75 20.54 2.01
C ALA A 295 -21.79 21.19 3.01
N HIS A 296 -21.53 20.54 4.15
CA HIS A 296 -20.52 21.01 5.11
C HIS A 296 -19.11 20.97 4.52
N PHE A 297 -18.76 19.92 3.79
CA PHE A 297 -17.43 19.78 3.21
C PHE A 297 -17.17 20.84 2.12
N LEU A 298 -18.14 21.07 1.23
CA LEU A 298 -18.09 22.15 0.25
C LEU A 298 -18.01 23.53 0.92
N HIS A 299 -18.80 23.76 1.97
CA HIS A 299 -18.75 25.02 2.70
C HIS A 299 -17.37 25.26 3.32
N PHE A 300 -16.79 24.25 3.96
CA PHE A 300 -15.44 24.32 4.52
C PHE A 300 -14.37 24.64 3.48
N LEU A 301 -14.51 24.12 2.26
CA LEU A 301 -13.53 24.34 1.19
C LEU A 301 -13.67 25.69 0.46
N LEU A 302 -14.84 26.33 0.54
CA LEU A 302 -15.14 27.58 -0.18
C LEU A 302 -14.99 28.84 0.67
N VAL A 303 -14.87 28.70 1.99
CA VAL A 303 -14.85 29.80 2.97
C VAL A 303 -13.56 29.77 3.76
#